data_AF-A0A7C0YHF4-F1
#
_entry.id   AF-A0A7C0YHF4-F1
#
_cell.length_a   1.000
_cell.length_b   1.000
_cell.length_c   1.000
_cell.angle_alpha   90.00
_cell.angle_beta   90.00
_cell.angle_gamma   90.00
#
_symmetry.space_group_name_H-M   'P 1'
#
loop_
_entity.id
_entity.type
_entity.pdbx_description
1 polymer ?
#
loop_
_entity_poly.entity_id
_entity_poly.type
_entity_poly.pdbx_seq_one_letter_code
_entity_poly.pdbx_strand_id
1 'polypeptide(L)'
;MSKRLIKKKRPKSRKAPKARPLHQTTNLEEAREPIRLNRLLSLAGITSRRKADELIAAGRVRVNGKVVREPGFRAIWGKDRIHVDDREVPGPEGRVYIMLNKPFGYICAMSDPLGRPLVTELLDNVKERVYPVGRLDFDTMGLLLFTNDGEWAYRLTHPRFNVPKTYKATVAGYMEDPAIELLKSGVRIPGAVRAKAKVTLLSRN
;
A
#
# COMPACT_ATOMS: atom_id res chain seq x y z
N MET A 1 -44.78 40.28 24.02
CA MET A 1 -43.30 40.27 23.94
C MET A 1 -42.85 39.20 22.95
N SER A 2 -42.32 39.62 21.80
CA SER A 2 -42.04 38.77 20.63
C SER A 2 -40.58 38.26 20.64
N LYS A 3 -40.37 36.94 20.68
CA LYS A 3 -39.05 36.30 20.64
C LYS A 3 -38.53 36.25 19.20
N ARG A 4 -37.53 37.07 18.86
CA ARG A 4 -36.80 37.03 17.59
C ARG A 4 -35.92 35.77 17.51
N LEU A 5 -36.19 34.90 16.52
CA LEU A 5 -35.31 33.80 16.12
C LEU A 5 -34.04 34.35 15.45
N ILE A 6 -32.87 34.11 16.05
CA ILE A 6 -31.57 34.42 15.45
C ILE A 6 -31.21 33.32 14.44
N LYS A 7 -31.37 33.61 13.14
CA LYS A 7 -30.89 32.74 12.06
C LYS A 7 -29.35 32.78 12.01
N LYS A 8 -28.68 31.72 12.48
CA LYS A 8 -27.23 31.50 12.27
C LYS A 8 -26.97 31.28 10.77
N LYS A 9 -26.28 32.23 10.11
CA LYS A 9 -25.79 32.09 8.73
C LYS A 9 -24.74 30.98 8.65
N ARG A 10 -24.98 29.97 7.81
CA ARG A 10 -23.98 28.94 7.46
C ARG A 10 -22.79 29.62 6.74
N PRO A 11 -21.53 29.28 7.05
CA PRO A 11 -20.38 29.85 6.36
C PRO A 11 -20.38 29.40 4.89
N LYS A 12 -20.09 30.33 3.98
CA LYS A 12 -19.97 30.08 2.53
C LYS A 12 -18.87 29.04 2.28
N SER A 13 -19.18 27.99 1.51
CA SER A 13 -18.22 26.94 1.15
C SER A 13 -17.04 27.55 0.39
N ARG A 14 -15.85 27.55 1.00
CA ARG A 14 -14.60 27.78 0.27
C ARG A 14 -14.44 26.64 -0.74
N LYS A 15 -14.39 26.97 -2.04
CA LYS A 15 -14.04 25.99 -3.08
C LYS A 15 -12.70 25.34 -2.71
N ALA A 16 -12.68 24.02 -2.64
CA ALA A 16 -11.44 23.26 -2.44
C ALA A 16 -10.43 23.67 -3.53
N PRO A 17 -9.15 23.90 -3.19
CA PRO A 17 -8.14 24.18 -4.20
C PRO A 17 -8.08 23.00 -5.17
N LYS A 18 -8.07 23.30 -6.48
CA LYS A 18 -7.85 22.27 -7.51
C LYS A 18 -6.53 21.57 -7.19
N ALA A 19 -6.59 20.27 -6.90
CA ALA A 19 -5.41 19.46 -6.66
C ALA A 19 -4.50 19.56 -7.89
N ARG A 20 -3.30 20.14 -7.71
CA ARG A 20 -2.23 20.00 -8.70
C ARG A 20 -1.84 18.52 -8.72
N PRO A 21 -1.67 17.88 -9.90
CA PRO A 21 -1.16 16.52 -9.94
C PRO A 21 0.24 16.52 -9.34
N LEU A 22 0.37 15.91 -8.16
CA LEU A 22 1.64 15.65 -7.51
C LEU A 22 2.32 14.54 -8.30
N HIS A 23 3.41 14.90 -9.00
CA HIS A 23 4.43 14.00 -9.55
C HIS A 23 4.08 13.29 -10.87
N GLN A 24 4.35 13.97 -11.99
CA GLN A 24 4.50 13.34 -13.31
C GLN A 24 5.97 13.01 -13.67
N THR A 25 6.93 13.28 -12.77
CA THR A 25 8.35 13.35 -13.14
C THR A 25 9.13 12.04 -13.04
N THR A 26 8.58 10.96 -12.48
CA THR A 26 9.36 9.73 -12.20
C THR A 26 9.32 8.66 -13.30
N ASN A 27 8.43 8.77 -14.30
CA ASN A 27 8.27 7.72 -15.32
C ASN A 27 9.39 7.70 -16.38
N LEU A 28 10.12 8.80 -16.58
CA LEU A 28 11.07 8.93 -17.70
C LEU A 28 12.49 8.45 -17.39
N GLU A 29 12.96 8.57 -16.14
CA GLU A 29 14.29 8.11 -15.76
C GLU A 29 14.38 6.59 -15.60
N GLU A 30 13.33 5.94 -15.07
CA GLU A 30 13.29 4.47 -14.93
C GLU A 30 13.33 3.74 -16.29
N ALA A 31 12.98 4.41 -17.39
CA ALA A 31 12.97 3.82 -18.73
C ALA A 31 14.37 3.62 -19.33
N ARG A 32 15.44 4.17 -18.74
CA ARG A 32 16.79 4.15 -19.36
C ARG A 32 17.76 3.12 -18.78
N GLU A 33 17.48 2.58 -17.60
CA GLU A 33 18.37 1.61 -16.93
C GLU A 33 17.82 0.17 -16.99
N PRO A 34 18.67 -0.86 -17.15
CA PRO A 34 18.23 -2.25 -17.11
C PRO A 34 17.63 -2.61 -15.75
N ILE A 35 16.33 -2.95 -15.72
CA ILE A 35 15.64 -3.45 -14.53
C ILE A 35 15.28 -4.93 -14.69
N ARG A 36 15.10 -5.64 -13.57
CA ARG A 36 14.66 -7.05 -13.60
C ARG A 36 13.33 -7.16 -14.33
N LEU A 37 13.23 -8.11 -15.25
CA LEU A 37 12.04 -8.35 -16.07
C LEU A 37 10.80 -8.59 -15.21
N ASN A 38 10.92 -9.28 -14.06
CA ASN A 38 9.80 -9.46 -13.13
C ASN A 38 9.26 -8.14 -12.53
N ARG A 39 10.13 -7.16 -12.28
CA ARG A 39 9.76 -5.82 -11.83
C ARG A 39 9.10 -5.07 -12.98
N LEU A 40 9.66 -5.20 -14.18
CA LEU A 40 9.14 -4.58 -15.40
C LEU A 40 7.69 -5.00 -15.64
N LEU A 41 7.42 -6.31 -15.72
CA LEU A 41 6.06 -6.84 -15.89
C LEU A 41 5.11 -6.40 -14.77
N SER A 42 5.60 -6.26 -13.54
CA SER A 42 4.79 -5.77 -12.41
C SER A 42 4.47 -4.29 -12.50
N LEU A 43 5.38 -3.44 -13.00
CA LEU A 43 5.15 -2.01 -13.21
C LEU A 43 4.21 -1.73 -14.39
N ALA A 44 4.13 -2.65 -15.36
CA ALA A 44 3.18 -2.61 -16.47
C ALA A 44 1.76 -3.04 -16.05
N GLY A 45 1.54 -3.39 -14.78
CA GLY A 45 0.26 -3.92 -14.31
C GLY A 45 -0.04 -5.36 -14.72
N ILE A 46 0.88 -6.06 -15.42
CA ILE A 46 0.62 -7.40 -15.97
C ILE A 46 0.35 -8.41 -14.87
N THR A 47 1.22 -8.49 -13.86
CA THR A 47 1.07 -9.44 -12.76
C THR A 47 1.98 -9.10 -11.56
N SER A 48 1.87 -9.85 -10.47
CA SER A 48 2.80 -9.70 -9.34
C SER A 48 4.22 -10.13 -9.71
N ARG A 49 5.25 -9.62 -9.02
CA ARG A 49 6.64 -10.01 -9.29
C ARG A 49 6.89 -11.54 -9.22
N ARG A 50 6.28 -12.23 -8.25
CA ARG A 50 6.42 -13.69 -8.12
C ARG A 50 5.76 -14.41 -9.28
N LYS A 51 4.54 -14.01 -9.65
CA LYS A 51 3.84 -14.59 -10.78
C LYS A 51 4.55 -14.27 -12.11
N ALA A 52 5.21 -13.11 -12.20
CA ALA A 52 6.06 -12.78 -13.34
C ALA A 52 7.27 -13.73 -13.43
N ASP A 53 7.92 -14.07 -12.32
CA ASP A 53 8.98 -15.09 -12.30
C ASP A 53 8.46 -16.46 -12.78
N GLU A 54 7.24 -16.85 -12.39
CA GLU A 54 6.61 -18.09 -12.89
C GLU A 54 6.37 -18.05 -14.41
N LEU A 55 5.87 -16.93 -14.94
CA LEU A 55 5.66 -16.76 -16.39
C LEU A 55 6.98 -16.82 -17.16
N ILE A 56 8.04 -16.19 -16.63
CA ILE A 56 9.38 -16.22 -17.21
C ILE A 56 9.89 -17.66 -17.21
N ALA A 57 9.86 -18.36 -16.08
CA ALA A 57 10.31 -19.76 -15.97
C ALA A 57 9.55 -20.69 -16.93
N ALA A 58 8.25 -20.46 -17.12
CA ALA A 58 7.43 -21.20 -18.08
C ALA A 58 7.75 -20.90 -19.56
N GLY A 59 8.60 -19.91 -19.85
CA GLY A 59 8.94 -19.49 -21.21
C GLY A 59 7.82 -18.73 -21.91
N ARG A 60 6.90 -18.13 -21.15
CA ARG A 60 5.77 -17.33 -21.67
C ARG A 60 6.15 -15.89 -21.97
N VAL A 61 7.38 -15.50 -21.66
CA VAL A 61 7.89 -14.14 -21.85
C VAL A 61 8.95 -14.11 -22.93
N ARG A 62 8.79 -13.21 -23.89
CA ARG A 62 9.75 -12.95 -24.96
C ARG A 62 10.32 -11.55 -24.83
N VAL A 63 11.63 -11.42 -25.05
CA VAL A 63 12.33 -10.14 -25.13
C VAL A 63 13.06 -10.10 -26.47
N ASN A 64 12.76 -9.10 -27.30
CA ASN A 64 13.30 -8.95 -28.66
C ASN A 64 13.15 -10.23 -29.50
N GLY A 65 11.98 -10.88 -29.40
CA GLY A 65 11.65 -12.11 -30.13
C GLY A 65 12.20 -13.41 -29.53
N LYS A 66 13.09 -13.33 -28.53
CA LYS A 66 13.68 -14.52 -27.88
C LYS A 66 12.95 -14.87 -26.60
N VAL A 67 12.63 -16.15 -26.41
CA VAL A 67 12.02 -16.64 -25.16
C VAL A 67 13.03 -16.54 -24.03
N VAL A 68 12.66 -15.89 -22.94
CA VAL A 68 13.47 -15.74 -21.74
C VAL A 68 12.95 -16.67 -20.66
N ARG A 69 13.85 -17.47 -20.06
CA ARG A 69 13.56 -18.35 -18.91
C ARG A 69 14.43 -18.08 -17.69
N GLU A 70 15.42 -17.20 -17.82
CA GLU A 70 16.41 -16.94 -16.79
C GLU A 70 15.83 -16.07 -15.65
N PRO A 71 15.83 -16.55 -14.41
CA PRO A 71 15.47 -15.74 -13.26
C PRO A 71 16.41 -14.54 -13.12
N GLY A 72 15.85 -13.34 -12.99
CA GLY A 72 16.65 -12.13 -12.81
C GLY A 72 17.16 -11.49 -14.10
N PHE A 73 16.80 -12.02 -15.26
CA PHE A 73 16.98 -11.36 -16.56
C PHE A 73 16.59 -9.88 -16.48
N ARG A 74 17.40 -9.01 -17.07
CA ARG A 74 17.19 -7.56 -17.08
C ARG A 74 16.85 -7.06 -18.47
N ALA A 75 15.93 -6.10 -18.53
CA ALA A 75 15.51 -5.45 -19.76
C ALA A 75 15.32 -3.94 -19.52
N ILE A 76 15.35 -3.17 -20.59
CA ILE A 76 15.21 -1.72 -20.61
C ILE A 76 13.87 -1.38 -21.27
N TRP A 77 13.01 -0.66 -20.54
CA TRP A 77 11.73 -0.21 -21.09
C TRP A 77 11.91 0.72 -22.27
N GLY A 78 11.08 0.61 -23.31
CA GLY A 78 11.13 1.51 -24.47
C GLY A 78 12.33 1.28 -25.40
N LYS A 79 13.30 0.45 -25.01
CA LYS A 79 14.34 -0.09 -25.89
C LYS A 79 14.06 -1.53 -26.28
N ASP A 80 13.78 -2.38 -25.29
CA ASP A 80 13.49 -3.79 -25.52
C ASP A 80 12.00 -4.01 -25.80
N ARG A 81 11.69 -4.82 -26.81
CA ARG A 81 10.33 -5.26 -27.12
C ARG A 81 9.98 -6.48 -26.29
N ILE A 82 9.08 -6.31 -25.32
CA ILE A 82 8.75 -7.34 -24.35
C ILE A 82 7.34 -7.83 -24.63
N HIS A 83 7.16 -9.15 -24.74
CA HIS A 83 5.87 -9.78 -24.94
C HIS A 83 5.61 -10.81 -23.84
N VAL A 84 4.36 -10.91 -23.40
CA VAL A 84 3.85 -12.01 -22.58
C VAL A 84 2.73 -12.67 -23.37
N ASP A 85 2.86 -13.97 -23.65
CA ASP A 85 1.91 -14.72 -24.49
C ASP A 85 1.59 -14.01 -25.81
N ASP A 86 2.65 -13.58 -26.50
CA ASP A 86 2.60 -12.86 -27.79
C ASP A 86 1.87 -11.51 -27.77
N ARG A 87 1.53 -10.98 -26.60
CA ARG A 87 1.02 -9.60 -26.44
C ARG A 87 2.14 -8.69 -25.95
N GLU A 88 2.31 -7.56 -26.63
CA GLU A 88 3.29 -6.55 -26.24
C GLU A 88 2.94 -5.97 -24.86
N VAL A 89 3.95 -5.86 -24.00
CA VAL A 89 3.83 -5.26 -22.68
C VAL A 89 3.79 -3.74 -22.86
N PRO A 90 2.79 -3.04 -22.29
CA PRO A 90 2.64 -1.59 -22.46
C PRO A 90 3.75 -0.80 -21.75
N GLY A 91 3.60 0.52 -21.65
CA GLY A 91 4.38 1.35 -20.73
C GLY A 91 4.14 1.02 -19.25
N PRO A 92 4.95 1.54 -18.31
CA PRO A 92 4.60 1.47 -16.89
C PRO A 92 3.28 2.22 -16.64
N GLU A 93 2.45 1.72 -15.72
CA GLU A 93 1.23 2.41 -15.31
C GLU A 93 1.54 3.75 -14.62
N GLY A 94 0.56 4.67 -14.64
CA GLY A 94 0.63 5.88 -13.83
C GLY A 94 0.71 5.54 -12.34
N ARG A 95 1.46 6.32 -11.55
CA ARG A 95 1.56 6.11 -10.10
C ARG A 95 0.23 6.41 -9.41
N VAL A 96 -0.24 5.49 -8.59
CA VAL A 96 -1.49 5.62 -7.83
C VAL A 96 -1.20 5.52 -6.34
N TYR A 97 -1.81 6.39 -5.53
CA TYR A 97 -1.72 6.37 -4.07
C TYR A 97 -3.12 6.59 -3.49
N ILE A 98 -3.58 5.64 -2.69
CA ILE A 98 -4.94 5.64 -2.14
C ILE A 98 -4.86 5.51 -0.62
N MET A 99 -5.74 6.24 0.08
CA MET A 99 -5.99 6.06 1.51
C MET A 99 -7.36 5.42 1.68
N LEU A 100 -7.41 4.27 2.35
CA LEU A 100 -8.63 3.55 2.69
C LEU A 100 -8.77 3.55 4.21
N ASN A 101 -9.97 3.87 4.71
CA ASN A 101 -10.33 3.51 6.08
C ASN A 101 -10.85 2.08 6.07
N LYS A 102 -9.97 1.11 6.34
CA LYS A 102 -10.28 -0.32 6.34
C LYS A 102 -11.32 -0.62 7.43
N PRO A 103 -12.47 -1.22 7.10
CA PRO A 103 -13.43 -1.70 8.08
C PRO A 103 -12.99 -3.02 8.72
N PHE A 104 -13.71 -3.41 9.77
CA PHE A 104 -13.55 -4.71 10.42
C PHE A 104 -13.95 -5.83 9.44
N GLY A 105 -13.28 -6.99 9.52
CA GLY A 105 -13.71 -8.19 8.80
C GLY A 105 -13.17 -8.34 7.38
N TYR A 106 -12.10 -7.62 7.04
CA TYR A 106 -11.43 -7.69 5.74
C TYR A 106 -9.97 -8.08 5.88
N ILE A 107 -9.45 -8.86 4.94
CA ILE A 107 -8.05 -9.32 4.91
C ILE A 107 -7.21 -8.41 4.02
N CYS A 108 -6.06 -7.98 4.54
CA CYS A 108 -5.02 -7.29 3.77
C CYS A 108 -4.20 -8.27 2.91
N ALA A 109 -4.82 -8.82 1.87
CA ALA A 109 -4.18 -9.71 0.89
C ALA A 109 -4.73 -9.46 -0.52
N MET A 110 -4.02 -9.99 -1.54
CA MET A 110 -4.47 -9.97 -2.94
C MET A 110 -5.31 -11.20 -3.32
N SER A 111 -5.30 -12.24 -2.50
CA SER A 111 -6.07 -13.47 -2.67
C SER A 111 -6.23 -14.16 -1.31
N ASP A 112 -7.34 -14.85 -1.10
CA ASP A 112 -7.59 -15.66 0.09
C ASP A 112 -8.15 -17.04 -0.30
N PRO A 113 -7.46 -18.15 0.02
CA PRO A 113 -7.94 -19.50 -0.30
C PRO A 113 -9.27 -19.88 0.38
N LEU A 114 -9.60 -19.22 1.49
CA LEU A 114 -10.81 -19.49 2.27
C LEU A 114 -11.98 -18.58 1.88
N GLY A 115 -11.82 -17.74 0.84
CA GLY A 115 -12.89 -16.88 0.31
C GLY A 115 -13.32 -15.76 1.26
N ARG A 116 -12.49 -15.35 2.21
CA ARG A 116 -12.80 -14.24 3.12
C ARG A 116 -12.69 -12.89 2.38
N PRO A 117 -13.47 -11.86 2.78
CA PRO A 117 -13.48 -10.57 2.10
C PRO A 117 -12.10 -9.92 2.06
N LEU A 118 -11.68 -9.45 0.88
CA LEU A 118 -10.39 -8.80 0.68
C LEU A 118 -10.51 -7.29 0.67
N VAL A 119 -9.51 -6.60 1.21
CA VAL A 119 -9.48 -5.13 1.18
C VAL A 119 -9.47 -4.53 -0.24
N THR A 120 -9.11 -5.32 -1.25
CA THR A 120 -9.16 -4.90 -2.66
C THR A 120 -10.59 -4.78 -3.18
N GLU A 121 -11.55 -5.50 -2.59
CA GLU A 121 -12.98 -5.40 -2.95
C GLU A 121 -13.60 -4.08 -2.49
N LEU A 122 -12.93 -3.35 -1.59
CA LEU A 122 -13.35 -2.04 -1.11
C LEU A 122 -12.91 -0.89 -2.02
N LEU A 123 -12.19 -1.19 -3.11
CA LEU A 123 -11.67 -0.18 -4.03
C LEU A 123 -12.55 -0.09 -5.27
N ASP A 124 -13.25 1.04 -5.41
CA ASP A 124 -14.05 1.34 -6.58
C ASP A 124 -13.29 2.21 -7.59
N ASN A 125 -13.50 1.96 -8.89
CA ASN A 125 -12.99 2.80 -9.99
C ASN A 125 -11.47 2.95 -10.07
N VAL A 126 -10.70 1.99 -9.55
CA VAL A 126 -9.24 1.94 -9.72
C VAL A 126 -8.90 1.04 -10.89
N LYS A 127 -8.33 1.62 -11.97
CA LYS A 127 -8.00 0.87 -13.19
C LYS A 127 -6.66 0.18 -13.08
N GLU A 128 -5.72 0.83 -12.41
CA GLU A 128 -4.35 0.39 -12.23
C GLU A 128 -4.25 -0.72 -11.20
N ARG A 129 -3.24 -1.58 -11.35
CA ARG A 129 -3.00 -2.65 -10.41
C ARG A 129 -2.33 -2.11 -9.13
N VAL A 130 -3.11 -1.91 -8.07
CA VAL A 130 -2.59 -1.51 -6.74
C VAL A 130 -2.48 -2.68 -5.76
N TYR A 131 -1.74 -2.48 -4.67
CA TYR A 131 -1.61 -3.41 -3.55
C TYR A 131 -1.52 -2.65 -2.21
N PRO A 132 -1.91 -3.29 -1.09
CA PRO A 132 -1.85 -2.66 0.22
C PRO A 132 -0.41 -2.43 0.67
N VAL A 133 -0.18 -1.31 1.36
CA VAL A 133 1.10 -0.93 1.95
C VAL A 133 1.10 -1.34 3.41
N GLY A 134 1.73 -2.48 3.68
CA GLY A 134 1.68 -3.12 4.99
C GLY A 134 0.38 -3.91 5.16
N ARG A 135 0.06 -4.23 6.42
CA ARG A 135 -1.12 -5.02 6.76
C ARG A 135 -1.75 -4.48 8.04
N LEU A 136 -3.06 -4.52 8.09
CA LEU A 136 -3.84 -4.50 9.31
C LEU A 136 -4.43 -5.90 9.49
N ASP A 137 -4.58 -6.33 10.73
CA ASP A 137 -5.19 -7.61 11.03
C ASP A 137 -6.68 -7.61 10.66
N PHE A 138 -7.27 -8.81 10.59
CA PHE A 138 -8.66 -8.99 10.15
C PHE A 138 -9.65 -8.18 11.01
N ASP A 139 -9.39 -8.16 12.31
CA ASP A 139 -10.15 -7.48 13.37
C ASP A 139 -9.69 -6.03 13.64
N THR A 140 -8.67 -5.55 12.92
CA THR A 140 -8.19 -4.17 13.04
C THR A 140 -8.85 -3.27 11.99
N MET A 141 -9.27 -2.08 12.42
CA MET A 141 -9.83 -1.03 11.57
C MET A 141 -8.85 0.15 11.44
N GLY A 142 -9.01 0.96 10.40
CA GLY A 142 -8.33 2.25 10.30
C GLY A 142 -7.58 2.46 8.99
N LEU A 143 -6.60 3.36 9.01
CA LEU A 143 -5.88 3.77 7.82
C LEU A 143 -5.07 2.62 7.20
N LEU A 144 -5.41 2.26 5.97
CA LEU A 144 -4.65 1.38 5.09
C LEU A 144 -4.34 2.14 3.79
N LEU A 145 -3.08 2.10 3.36
CA LEU A 145 -2.66 2.75 2.12
C LEU A 145 -2.57 1.71 1.00
N PHE A 146 -2.84 2.12 -0.24
CA PHE A 146 -2.58 1.31 -1.44
C PHE A 146 -1.75 2.09 -2.44
N THR A 147 -0.92 1.37 -3.19
CA THR A 147 -0.17 1.94 -4.30
C THR A 147 0.25 0.88 -5.31
N ASN A 148 0.66 1.32 -6.50
CA ASN A 148 1.46 0.53 -7.46
C ASN A 148 2.96 0.94 -7.44
N ASP A 149 3.36 1.81 -6.51
CA ASP A 149 4.74 2.22 -6.27
C ASP A 149 5.44 1.30 -5.26
N GLY A 150 6.27 0.38 -5.77
CA GLY A 150 6.94 -0.62 -4.95
C GLY A 150 8.00 -0.03 -4.05
N GLU A 151 8.67 1.02 -4.50
CA GLU A 151 9.71 1.67 -3.73
C GLU A 151 9.12 2.48 -2.59
N TRP A 152 8.06 3.24 -2.86
CA TRP A 152 7.35 3.99 -1.84
C TRP A 152 6.73 3.07 -0.79
N ALA A 153 6.07 1.99 -1.22
CA ALA A 153 5.54 0.98 -0.29
C ALA A 153 6.65 0.39 0.58
N TYR A 154 7.78 -0.01 -0.02
CA TYR A 154 8.93 -0.55 0.70
C TYR A 154 9.48 0.45 1.74
N ARG A 155 9.57 1.74 1.40
CA ARG A 155 10.02 2.80 2.31
C ARG A 155 9.12 2.94 3.53
N LEU A 156 7.80 2.76 3.38
CA LEU A 156 6.86 2.86 4.50
C LEU A 156 6.80 1.59 5.37
N THR A 157 6.99 0.42 4.77
CA THR A 157 6.81 -0.85 5.47
C THR A 157 8.07 -1.42 6.07
N HIS A 158 9.24 -1.17 5.46
CA HIS A 158 10.46 -1.86 5.87
C HIS A 158 10.97 -1.33 7.22
N PRO A 159 11.25 -2.20 8.21
CA PRO A 159 11.62 -1.78 9.58
C PRO A 159 12.78 -0.79 9.65
N ARG A 160 13.75 -0.90 8.73
CA ARG A 160 14.93 -0.01 8.65
C ARG A 160 14.60 1.48 8.60
N PHE A 161 13.44 1.85 8.04
CA PHE A 161 13.05 3.26 7.91
C PHE A 161 12.28 3.78 9.13
N ASN A 162 11.90 2.88 10.05
CA ASN A 162 11.27 3.21 11.32
C ASN A 162 10.08 4.20 11.21
N VAL A 163 9.28 4.06 10.16
CA VAL A 163 8.12 4.93 9.92
C VAL A 163 7.07 4.68 11.01
N PRO A 164 6.72 5.70 11.82
CA PRO A 164 5.85 5.51 12.97
C PRO A 164 4.43 5.16 12.53
N LYS A 165 3.79 4.30 13.32
CA LYS A 165 2.40 3.87 13.15
C LYS A 165 1.67 4.12 14.47
N THR A 166 0.59 4.85 14.42
CA THR A 166 -0.17 5.25 15.62
C THR A 166 -1.50 4.54 15.62
N TYR A 167 -1.81 3.90 16.75
CA TYR A 167 -3.05 3.16 16.94
C TYR A 167 -3.84 3.76 18.10
N LYS A 168 -5.16 3.77 17.95
CA LYS A 168 -6.09 3.93 19.08
C LYS A 168 -6.53 2.53 19.48
N ALA A 169 -6.12 2.09 20.66
CA ALA A 169 -6.48 0.79 21.21
C ALA A 169 -7.42 0.96 22.42
N THR A 170 -8.43 0.12 22.49
CA THR A 170 -9.27 -0.07 23.68
C THR A 170 -8.92 -1.43 24.26
N VAL A 171 -8.67 -1.47 25.57
CA VAL A 171 -8.33 -2.71 26.29
C VAL A 171 -9.47 -3.12 27.20
N ALA A 172 -9.58 -4.42 27.47
CA ALA A 172 -10.46 -4.92 28.51
C ALA A 172 -9.84 -4.63 29.89
N GLY A 173 -10.68 -4.28 30.87
CA GLY A 173 -10.25 -3.96 32.23
C GLY A 173 -9.73 -2.52 32.40
N TYR A 174 -8.98 -2.31 33.48
CA TYR A 174 -8.43 -1.00 33.85
C TYR A 174 -6.91 -0.99 33.64
N MET A 175 -6.40 0.06 32.97
CA MET A 175 -4.97 0.22 32.75
C MET A 175 -4.36 1.12 33.83
N GLU A 176 -3.67 0.48 34.77
CA GLU A 176 -2.95 1.17 35.85
C GLU A 176 -1.72 1.92 35.32
N ASP A 177 -1.30 2.98 36.02
CA ASP A 177 -0.13 3.78 35.65
C ASP A 177 1.16 2.95 35.50
N PRO A 178 1.47 1.95 36.37
CA PRO A 178 2.63 1.08 36.17
C PRO A 178 2.63 0.32 34.84
N ALA A 179 1.46 -0.11 34.36
CA ALA A 179 1.35 -0.81 33.07
C ALA A 179 1.62 0.15 31.90
N ILE A 180 1.16 1.41 32.00
CA ILE A 180 1.44 2.46 30.99
C ILE A 180 2.94 2.75 30.94
N GLU A 181 3.59 2.89 32.09
CA GLU A 181 5.04 3.13 32.18
C GLU A 181 5.85 1.92 31.69
N LEU A 182 5.35 0.70 31.88
CA LEU A 182 5.95 -0.51 31.32
C LEU A 182 5.91 -0.49 29.78
N LEU A 183 4.81 -0.06 29.16
CA LEU A 183 4.71 0.08 27.70
C LEU A 183 5.68 1.14 27.15
N LYS A 184 5.87 2.25 27.88
CA LYS A 184 6.81 3.32 27.51
C LYS A 184 8.28 2.89 27.65
N SER A 185 8.61 2.19 28.73
CA SER A 185 9.98 1.74 29.03
C SER A 185 10.39 0.47 28.27
N GLY A 186 9.42 -0.33 27.85
CA GLY A 186 9.53 -1.39 26.85
C GLY A 186 9.21 -2.78 27.40
N VAL A 187 8.40 -3.53 26.64
CA VAL A 187 7.91 -4.86 27.03
C VAL A 187 8.68 -5.94 26.28
N ARG A 188 8.99 -7.07 26.94
CA ARG A 188 9.51 -8.26 26.26
C ARG A 188 8.39 -8.97 25.51
N ILE A 189 8.60 -9.19 24.22
CA ILE A 189 7.67 -9.91 23.35
C ILE A 189 8.42 -11.16 22.85
N PRO A 190 7.78 -12.34 22.80
CA PRO A 190 8.41 -13.53 22.24
C PRO A 190 8.98 -13.25 20.85
N GLY A 191 10.27 -13.57 20.66
CA GLY A 191 10.97 -13.34 19.39
C GLY A 191 11.43 -11.90 19.11
N ALA A 192 11.27 -10.96 20.05
CA ALA A 192 11.75 -9.59 19.89
C ALA A 192 12.47 -9.05 21.14
N VAL A 193 13.39 -8.11 20.92
CA VAL A 193 13.96 -7.26 21.98
C VAL A 193 12.87 -6.34 22.54
N ARG A 194 13.03 -5.84 23.76
CA ARG A 194 12.09 -4.92 24.44
C ARG A 194 11.57 -3.85 23.47
N ALA A 195 10.26 -3.87 23.20
CA ALA A 195 9.61 -2.91 22.31
C ALA A 195 9.08 -1.73 23.13
N LYS A 196 9.62 -0.53 22.88
CA LYS A 196 9.16 0.73 23.50
C LYS A 196 8.09 1.38 22.64
N ALA A 197 7.09 1.99 23.27
CA ALA A 197 6.03 2.72 22.58
C ALA A 197 5.83 4.13 23.15
N LYS A 198 5.46 5.09 22.29
CA LYS A 198 4.86 6.35 22.76
C LYS A 198 3.40 6.07 23.09
N VAL A 199 3.01 6.29 24.35
CA VAL A 199 1.67 5.98 24.85
C VAL A 199 1.03 7.23 25.43
N THR A 200 -0.21 7.49 25.03
CA THR A 200 -1.06 8.56 25.58
C THR A 200 -2.37 7.92 26.02
N LEU A 201 -2.69 8.03 27.32
CA LEU A 201 -3.97 7.60 27.86
C LEU A 201 -5.05 8.59 27.39
N LEU A 202 -6.09 8.09 26.73
CA LEU A 202 -7.20 8.91 26.23
C LEU A 202 -8.33 9.04 27.27
N SER A 203 -8.70 7.93 27.90
CA SER A 203 -9.71 7.87 28.96
C SER A 203 -9.54 6.58 29.77
N ARG A 204 -10.06 6.58 30.99
CA ARG A 204 -10.32 5.38 31.81
C ARG A 204 -11.83 5.21 31.90
N ASN A 205 -12.28 3.97 31.79
CA ASN A 205 -13.67 3.62 32.11
C ASN A 205 -13.86 3.56 33.62
#